data_AF-A0A2K1J982-F1
#
_entry.id   AF-A0A2K1J982-F1
#
_cell.length_a   1.000
_cell.length_b   1.000
_cell.length_c   1.000
_cell.angle_alpha   90.00
_cell.angle_beta   90.00
_cell.angle_gamma   90.00
#
_symmetry.space_group_name_H-M   'P 1'
#
loop_
_entity.id
_entity.type
_entity.pdbx_description
1 polymer ?
#
loop_
_entity_poly.entity_id
_entity_poly.type
_entity_poly.pdbx_seq_one_letter_code
_entity_poly.pdbx_strand_id
1 'polypeptide(L)'
;MARGLKKHLKRLNAPKHWMLDKLGGAFAPKPSPGPHKERECLPLVVMLRNRLKYALTYREVVAIVMQRLISIDGKVRTDKCYPAGFMDVISIAKTNENFRLLYDNKGRFTLHHISAEEAKYKLCKVRSAQFGDKGVPHITTFDGRTIRYPDPLIKANDTVKINLETGKVVEFIKFDVGNIVMVTGGRNRGRIGVIHHREKHKGSFDIIHVTDATGNQFATRMGNVYTIGQGTKPWITLPRGKGIKLSIVEEAKKRKATLKQAAQRMKSPIGVKSSLHSDVPTVHEGQPSRTAEVLITWVMCNHRIR
;
A
#
# COMPACT_ATOMS: atom_id res chain seq x y z
N MET A 1 29.09 15.11 -17.82
CA MET A 1 29.60 14.68 -19.14
C MET A 1 28.56 13.82 -19.83
N ALA A 2 28.14 14.16 -21.04
CA ALA A 2 27.26 13.33 -21.85
C ALA A 2 28.12 12.27 -22.57
N ARG A 3 28.40 11.16 -21.89
CA ARG A 3 29.23 10.05 -22.42
C ARG A 3 28.61 8.67 -22.15
N GLY A 4 27.30 8.62 -21.90
CA GLY A 4 26.56 7.39 -21.62
C GLY A 4 25.57 7.49 -20.46
N LEU A 5 25.10 6.33 -19.99
CA LEU A 5 24.12 6.24 -18.92
C LEU A 5 24.69 6.81 -17.61
N LYS A 6 24.03 7.85 -17.09
CA LYS A 6 24.40 8.44 -15.79
C LYS A 6 24.18 7.41 -14.68
N LYS A 7 25.19 7.11 -13.87
CA LYS A 7 25.07 6.13 -12.76
C LYS A 7 24.61 6.74 -11.43
N HIS A 8 24.67 8.06 -11.29
CA HIS A 8 24.35 8.76 -10.06
C HIS A 8 23.11 9.63 -10.19
N LEU A 9 22.36 9.75 -9.09
CA LEU A 9 21.23 10.66 -8.94
C LEU A 9 21.55 11.68 -7.83
N LYS A 10 21.56 12.96 -8.16
CA LYS A 10 21.72 14.04 -7.17
C LYS A 10 20.46 14.14 -6.32
N ARG A 11 20.62 14.38 -5.01
CA ARG A 11 19.50 14.35 -4.06
C ARG A 11 18.43 15.41 -4.36
N LEU A 12 18.86 16.61 -4.77
CA LEU A 12 17.96 17.69 -5.18
C LEU A 12 17.09 17.33 -6.39
N ASN A 13 17.58 16.43 -7.25
CA ASN A 13 16.88 15.99 -8.45
C ASN A 13 16.06 14.71 -8.22
N ALA A 14 16.08 14.17 -7.00
CA ALA A 14 15.31 12.98 -6.67
C ALA A 14 13.80 13.28 -6.72
N PRO A 15 12.96 12.26 -7.02
CA PRO A 15 11.52 12.45 -7.02
C PRO A 15 11.00 12.97 -5.67
N LYS A 16 10.25 14.08 -5.70
CA LYS A 16 9.75 14.77 -4.49
C LYS A 16 8.91 13.87 -3.59
N HIS A 17 8.21 12.88 -4.15
CA HIS A 17 7.35 11.96 -3.40
C HIS A 17 8.13 10.96 -2.53
N TRP A 18 9.45 10.84 -2.68
CA TRP A 18 10.30 10.08 -1.78
C TRP A 18 10.48 10.76 -0.42
N MET A 19 10.22 12.07 -0.32
CA MET A 19 10.38 12.84 0.92
C MET A 19 11.80 12.72 1.49
N LEU A 20 12.81 12.76 0.63
CA LEU A 20 14.20 12.88 1.07
C LEU A 20 14.45 14.31 1.53
N ASP A 21 15.10 14.44 2.68
CA ASP A 21 15.59 15.71 3.21
C ASP A 21 16.72 16.28 2.32
N LYS A 22 16.93 17.60 2.38
CA LYS A 22 17.91 18.27 1.51
C LYS A 22 19.35 18.08 1.99
N LEU A 23 19.58 17.94 3.30
CA LEU A 23 20.90 18.02 3.93
C LEU A 23 21.55 16.66 4.24
N GLY A 24 20.80 15.56 4.21
CA GLY A 24 21.27 14.21 4.54
C GLY A 24 22.16 13.54 3.48
N GLY A 25 22.96 14.33 2.76
CA GLY A 25 23.95 13.90 1.77
C GLY A 25 23.72 14.46 0.35
N ALA A 26 24.78 14.50 -0.45
CA ALA A 26 24.73 15.07 -1.81
C ALA A 26 23.96 14.20 -2.84
N PHE A 27 23.84 12.90 -2.58
CA PHE A 27 23.27 11.92 -3.51
C PHE A 27 22.01 11.25 -2.94
N ALA A 28 21.16 10.78 -3.85
CA ALA A 28 20.02 9.92 -3.57
C ALA A 28 20.29 8.52 -4.14
N PRO A 29 19.65 7.47 -3.59
CA PRO A 29 19.72 6.15 -4.19
C PRO A 29 19.12 6.21 -5.60
N LYS A 30 19.93 5.91 -6.61
CA LYS A 30 19.45 5.80 -7.98
C LYS A 30 18.77 4.44 -8.15
N PRO A 31 17.49 4.38 -8.57
CA PRO A 31 16.81 3.11 -8.81
C PRO A 31 17.47 2.36 -9.97
N SER A 32 17.59 1.05 -9.81
CA SER A 32 18.03 0.16 -10.89
C SER A 32 16.97 0.12 -12.00
N PRO A 33 17.34 -0.16 -13.26
CA PRO A 33 16.35 -0.46 -14.29
C PRO A 33 15.56 -1.71 -13.89
N GLY A 34 14.24 -1.65 -13.97
CA GLY A 34 13.35 -2.72 -13.51
C GLY A 34 11.91 -2.48 -13.93
N PRO A 35 10.94 -3.13 -13.26
CA PRO A 35 9.52 -3.08 -13.62
C PRO A 35 8.93 -1.68 -13.76
N HIS A 36 9.28 -0.79 -12.83
CA HIS A 36 8.67 0.53 -12.71
C HIS A 36 9.62 1.65 -13.12
N LYS A 37 9.06 2.76 -13.60
CA LYS A 37 9.84 3.94 -14.01
C LYS A 37 10.49 4.62 -12.81
N GLU A 38 11.66 5.24 -13.03
CA GLU A 38 12.43 5.94 -11.98
C GLU A 38 11.60 6.97 -11.19
N ARG A 39 10.73 7.71 -11.87
CA ARG A 39 9.86 8.74 -11.26
C ARG A 39 8.58 8.19 -10.63
N GLU A 40 8.28 6.91 -10.84
CA GLU A 40 7.04 6.24 -10.41
C GLU A 40 7.35 4.99 -9.57
N CYS A 41 8.52 4.94 -8.93
CA CYS A 41 8.92 3.87 -8.03
C CYS A 41 9.37 4.40 -6.67
N LEU A 42 9.64 3.50 -5.75
CA LEU A 42 10.25 3.68 -4.45
C LEU A 42 11.37 2.64 -4.30
N PRO A 43 12.64 3.05 -4.24
CA PRO A 43 13.75 2.11 -4.03
C PRO A 43 13.66 1.41 -2.68
N LEU A 44 14.05 0.14 -2.64
CA LEU A 44 14.09 -0.66 -1.40
C LEU A 44 14.84 0.05 -0.24
N VAL A 45 15.95 0.72 -0.55
CA VAL A 45 16.68 1.55 0.44
C VAL A 45 15.82 2.64 1.08
N VAL A 46 15.05 3.37 0.28
CA VAL A 46 14.19 4.44 0.81
C VAL A 46 13.05 3.84 1.63
N MET A 47 12.53 2.69 1.21
CA MET A 47 11.45 1.98 1.88
C MET A 47 11.87 1.51 3.28
N LEU A 48 12.97 0.77 3.39
CA LEU A 48 13.42 0.19 4.66
C LEU A 48 13.92 1.24 5.65
N ARG A 49 14.63 2.27 5.15
CA ARG A 49 15.23 3.30 6.00
C ARG A 49 14.27 4.44 6.34
N ASN A 50 13.65 5.05 5.33
CA ASN A 50 12.89 6.29 5.53
C ASN A 50 11.39 6.07 5.81
N ARG A 51 10.82 4.93 5.40
CA ARG A 51 9.39 4.62 5.64
C ARG A 51 9.20 3.68 6.83
N LEU A 52 9.77 2.47 6.77
CA LEU A 52 9.61 1.45 7.81
C LEU A 52 10.52 1.67 9.02
N LYS A 53 11.66 2.35 8.82
CA LYS A 53 12.67 2.63 9.85
C LYS A 53 13.27 1.36 10.49
N TYR A 54 13.35 0.26 9.73
CA TYR A 54 14.08 -0.94 10.16
C TYR A 54 15.59 -0.81 10.04
N ALA A 55 16.06 0.12 9.21
CA ALA A 55 17.45 0.49 9.08
C ALA A 55 17.61 1.99 9.34
N LEU A 56 18.71 2.36 9.97
CA LEU A 56 19.14 3.75 10.15
C LEU A 56 20.09 4.16 9.02
N THR A 57 21.02 3.28 8.67
CA THR A 57 22.07 3.57 7.67
C THR A 57 21.92 2.77 6.38
N TYR A 58 22.65 3.19 5.33
CA TYR A 58 22.67 2.46 4.06
C TYR A 58 23.32 1.07 4.19
N ARG A 59 24.31 0.91 5.07
CA ARG A 59 25.01 -0.37 5.30
C ARG A 59 24.07 -1.41 5.91
N GLU A 60 23.23 -1.01 6.86
CA GLU A 60 22.22 -1.89 7.47
C GLU A 60 21.20 -2.37 6.44
N VAL A 61 20.75 -1.51 5.53
CA VAL A 61 19.87 -1.94 4.43
C VAL A 61 20.54 -3.04 3.60
N VAL A 62 21.83 -2.90 3.28
CA VAL A 62 22.56 -3.93 2.55
C VAL A 62 22.58 -5.24 3.35
N ALA A 63 22.83 -5.19 4.65
CA ALA A 63 22.81 -6.37 5.51
C ALA A 63 21.44 -7.08 5.49
N ILE A 64 20.33 -6.33 5.65
CA ILE A 64 18.97 -6.89 5.65
C ILE A 64 18.65 -7.55 4.29
N VAL A 65 18.97 -6.86 3.20
CA VAL A 65 18.65 -7.32 1.84
C VAL A 65 19.49 -8.56 1.46
N MET A 66 20.75 -8.63 1.90
CA MET A 66 21.62 -9.78 1.63
C MET A 66 21.23 -11.04 2.42
N GLN A 67 20.52 -10.90 3.53
CA GLN A 67 19.92 -12.02 4.26
C GLN A 67 18.73 -12.66 3.52
N ARG A 68 18.33 -12.15 2.35
CA ARG A 68 17.25 -12.71 1.51
C ARG A 68 15.88 -12.77 2.20
N LEU A 69 15.67 -11.92 3.21
CA LEU A 69 14.42 -11.88 4.00
C LEU A 69 13.28 -11.12 3.30
N ILE A 70 13.62 -10.27 2.33
CA ILE A 70 12.67 -9.39 1.66
C ILE A 70 12.29 -10.02 0.32
N SER A 71 11.00 -10.24 0.14
CA SER A 71 10.41 -10.64 -1.13
C SER A 71 9.52 -9.54 -1.68
N ILE A 72 9.61 -9.33 -2.99
CA ILE A 72 8.73 -8.42 -3.74
C ILE A 72 8.01 -9.27 -4.78
N ASP A 73 6.69 -9.19 -4.77
CA ASP A 73 5.79 -9.98 -5.60
C ASP A 73 6.10 -11.50 -5.53
N GLY A 74 6.38 -12.00 -4.32
CA GLY A 74 6.71 -13.41 -4.07
C GLY A 74 8.14 -13.83 -4.45
N LYS A 75 8.97 -12.91 -5.01
CA LYS A 75 10.36 -13.21 -5.37
C LYS A 75 11.34 -12.48 -4.45
N VAL A 76 12.32 -13.20 -3.92
CA VAL A 76 13.39 -12.61 -3.11
C VAL A 76 14.20 -11.63 -3.96
N ARG A 77 14.40 -10.41 -3.45
CA ARG A 77 15.20 -9.37 -4.12
C ARG A 77 16.39 -8.97 -3.25
N THR A 78 17.59 -9.13 -3.82
CA THR A 78 18.87 -8.75 -3.18
C THR A 78 19.37 -7.37 -3.63
N ASP A 79 18.70 -6.73 -4.58
CA ASP A 79 19.07 -5.39 -5.02
C ASP A 79 18.47 -4.31 -4.12
N LYS A 80 19.32 -3.66 -3.33
CA LYS A 80 19.01 -2.50 -2.49
C LYS A 80 18.33 -1.34 -3.24
N CYS A 81 18.62 -1.17 -4.53
CA CYS A 81 18.04 -0.10 -5.36
C CYS A 81 16.90 -0.60 -6.27
N TYR A 82 16.32 -1.76 -5.98
CA TYR A 82 15.22 -2.31 -6.76
C TYR A 82 14.03 -1.33 -6.82
N PRO A 83 13.50 -1.01 -8.02
CA PRO A 83 12.40 -0.08 -8.17
C PRO A 83 11.06 -0.75 -7.87
N ALA A 84 10.68 -0.83 -6.59
CA ALA A 84 9.34 -1.25 -6.21
C ALA A 84 8.34 -0.13 -6.54
N GLY A 85 7.18 -0.45 -7.07
CA GLY A 85 6.23 0.56 -7.56
C GLY A 85 4.79 0.29 -7.20
N PHE A 86 3.89 0.91 -7.96
CA PHE A 86 2.47 0.87 -7.68
C PHE A 86 1.90 -0.57 -7.77
N MET A 87 1.08 -0.95 -6.78
CA MET A 87 0.49 -2.28 -6.59
C MET A 87 1.46 -3.42 -6.27
N ASP A 88 2.76 -3.17 -6.14
CA ASP A 88 3.68 -4.23 -5.73
C ASP A 88 3.39 -4.68 -4.30
N VAL A 89 3.49 -6.00 -4.08
CA VAL A 89 3.37 -6.61 -2.76
C VAL A 89 4.78 -6.86 -2.22
N ILE A 90 5.06 -6.38 -1.02
CA ILE A 90 6.31 -6.59 -0.30
C ILE A 90 6.00 -7.46 0.91
N SER A 91 6.73 -8.56 1.06
CA SER A 91 6.60 -9.44 2.22
C SER A 91 7.95 -9.60 2.90
N ILE A 92 7.93 -9.50 4.23
CA ILE A 92 9.11 -9.66 5.10
C ILE A 92 8.91 -10.93 5.90
N ALA A 93 9.65 -11.98 5.54
CA ALA A 93 9.44 -13.32 6.10
C ALA A 93 9.68 -13.38 7.62
N LYS A 94 10.61 -12.59 8.16
CA LYS A 94 10.97 -12.65 9.58
C LYS A 94 9.92 -12.00 10.49
N THR A 95 9.24 -10.96 10.03
CA THR A 95 8.21 -10.25 10.80
C THR A 95 6.79 -10.70 10.43
N ASN A 96 6.64 -11.53 9.40
CA ASN A 96 5.35 -11.94 8.83
C ASN A 96 4.46 -10.75 8.43
N GLU A 97 5.07 -9.61 8.11
CA GLU A 97 4.36 -8.42 7.67
C GLU A 97 4.34 -8.33 6.15
N ASN A 98 3.15 -8.06 5.61
CA ASN A 98 2.92 -7.86 4.20
C ASN A 98 2.45 -6.44 3.94
N PHE A 99 3.00 -5.83 2.91
CA PHE A 99 2.71 -4.47 2.51
C PHE A 99 2.33 -4.40 1.04
N ARG A 100 1.37 -3.53 0.70
CA ARG A 100 1.08 -3.13 -0.67
C ARG A 100 1.49 -1.68 -0.87
N LEU A 101 2.20 -1.40 -1.96
CA LEU A 101 2.57 -0.05 -2.36
C LEU A 101 1.39 0.65 -3.04
N LEU A 102 0.78 1.60 -2.33
CA LEU A 102 -0.33 2.42 -2.82
C LEU A 102 0.01 3.91 -2.77
N TYR A 103 -0.78 4.71 -3.47
CA TYR A 103 -0.71 6.16 -3.36
C TYR A 103 -1.64 6.68 -2.26
N ASP A 104 -1.11 7.61 -1.47
CA ASP A 104 -1.90 8.48 -0.59
C ASP A 104 -2.60 9.58 -1.39
N ASN A 105 -3.62 10.23 -0.82
CA ASN A 105 -4.36 11.33 -1.46
C ASN A 105 -3.50 12.57 -1.81
N LYS A 106 -2.28 12.66 -1.24
CA LYS A 106 -1.25 13.66 -1.58
C LYS A 106 -0.32 13.23 -2.72
N GLY A 107 -0.51 12.04 -3.30
CA GLY A 107 0.31 11.51 -4.38
C GLY A 107 1.68 10.97 -3.95
N ARG A 108 1.79 10.50 -2.70
CA ARG A 108 3.01 9.93 -2.11
C ARG A 108 2.84 8.42 -1.98
N PHE A 109 3.93 7.65 -2.06
CA PHE A 109 3.86 6.22 -1.77
C PHE A 109 3.67 5.97 -0.28
N THR A 110 2.69 5.15 0.04
CA THR A 110 2.41 4.62 1.37
C THR A 110 2.48 3.10 1.32
N LEU A 111 3.16 2.52 2.31
CA LEU A 111 3.15 1.09 2.56
C LEU A 111 1.90 0.78 3.35
N HIS A 112 0.92 0.17 2.70
CA HIS A 112 -0.33 -0.23 3.32
C HIS A 112 -0.18 -1.65 3.83
N HIS A 113 -0.41 -1.90 5.13
CA HIS A 113 -0.41 -3.25 5.68
C HIS A 113 -1.57 -4.05 5.09
N ILE A 114 -1.30 -5.29 4.66
CA ILE A 114 -2.30 -6.18 4.06
C ILE A 114 -2.29 -7.55 4.76
N SER A 115 -3.39 -8.29 4.64
CA SER A 115 -3.47 -9.67 5.12
C SER A 115 -2.64 -10.62 4.24
N ALA A 116 -2.34 -11.82 4.75
CA ALA A 116 -1.63 -12.84 3.99
C ALA A 116 -2.41 -13.32 2.75
N GLU A 117 -3.75 -13.31 2.80
CA GLU A 117 -4.60 -13.67 1.65
C GLU A 117 -4.49 -12.64 0.52
N GLU A 118 -4.55 -11.35 0.87
CA GLU A 118 -4.39 -10.27 -0.10
C GLU A 118 -2.96 -10.18 -0.66
N ALA A 119 -1.98 -10.69 0.08
CA ALA A 119 -0.59 -10.75 -0.36
C ALA A 119 -0.35 -11.79 -1.47
N LYS A 120 -1.25 -12.76 -1.67
CA LYS A 120 -1.10 -13.80 -2.72
C LYS A 120 -1.40 -13.29 -4.12
N TYR A 121 -2.13 -12.18 -4.24
CA TYR A 121 -2.52 -11.64 -5.54
C TYR A 121 -2.15 -10.16 -5.69
N LYS A 122 -2.00 -9.76 -6.95
CA LYS A 122 -1.69 -8.39 -7.34
C LYS A 122 -2.62 -7.97 -8.47
N LEU A 123 -2.97 -6.68 -8.49
CA LEU A 123 -3.62 -6.08 -9.65
C LEU A 123 -2.55 -5.54 -10.59
N CYS A 124 -2.73 -5.79 -11.88
CA CYS A 124 -1.88 -5.27 -12.94
C CYS A 124 -2.73 -4.72 -14.09
N LYS A 125 -2.59 -3.43 -14.39
CA LYS A 125 -3.19 -2.81 -15.58
C LYS A 125 -2.50 -3.32 -16.85
N VAL A 126 -3.29 -3.66 -17.87
CA VAL A 126 -2.82 -4.04 -19.20
C VAL A 126 -2.43 -2.79 -19.97
N ARG A 127 -1.20 -2.77 -20.46
CA ARG A 127 -0.64 -1.67 -21.25
C ARG A 127 -0.88 -1.87 -22.74
N SER A 128 -0.64 -3.08 -23.23
CA SER A 128 -0.95 -3.48 -24.61
C SER A 128 -1.37 -4.95 -24.66
N ALA A 129 -2.22 -5.26 -25.63
CA ALA A 129 -2.56 -6.62 -26.04
C ALA A 129 -2.14 -6.76 -27.50
N GLN A 130 -1.27 -7.73 -27.80
CA GLN A 130 -0.64 -7.89 -29.11
C GLN A 130 -0.48 -9.38 -29.44
N PHE A 131 -0.42 -9.70 -30.72
CA PHE A 131 0.00 -11.02 -31.18
C PHE A 131 1.52 -11.02 -31.34
N GLY A 132 2.17 -12.03 -30.77
CA GLY A 132 3.60 -12.26 -30.96
C GLY A 132 3.85 -13.21 -32.12
N ASP A 133 5.09 -13.69 -32.21
CA ASP A 133 5.49 -14.67 -33.22
C ASP A 133 4.59 -15.91 -33.18
N LYS A 134 4.31 -16.47 -34.37
CA LYS A 134 3.40 -17.60 -34.56
C LYS A 134 1.95 -17.31 -34.15
N GLY A 135 1.54 -16.05 -34.13
CA GLY A 135 0.17 -15.65 -33.82
C GLY A 135 -0.22 -15.86 -32.36
N VAL A 136 0.75 -15.94 -31.44
CA VAL A 136 0.47 -16.18 -30.02
C VAL A 136 0.01 -14.89 -29.35
N PRO A 137 -1.24 -14.79 -28.83
CA PRO A 137 -1.69 -13.60 -28.13
C PRO A 137 -0.94 -13.43 -26.80
N HIS A 138 -0.50 -12.21 -26.51
CA HIS A 138 0.10 -11.84 -25.24
C HIS A 138 -0.32 -10.44 -24.81
N ILE A 139 -0.37 -10.24 -23.50
CA ILE A 139 -0.56 -8.92 -22.90
C ILE A 139 0.70 -8.49 -22.17
N THR A 140 1.01 -7.20 -22.25
CA THR A 140 2.03 -6.56 -21.43
C THR A 140 1.36 -5.77 -20.31
N THR A 141 1.88 -5.89 -19.10
CA THR A 141 1.32 -5.22 -17.92
C THR A 141 2.12 -3.99 -17.51
N PHE A 142 1.55 -3.19 -16.60
CA PHE A 142 2.19 -1.99 -16.06
C PHE A 142 3.53 -2.27 -15.36
N ASP A 143 3.69 -3.43 -14.73
CA ASP A 143 4.93 -3.90 -14.10
C ASP A 143 5.88 -4.62 -15.08
N GLY A 144 5.61 -4.54 -16.39
CA GLY A 144 6.50 -5.10 -17.41
C GLY A 144 6.49 -6.62 -17.49
N ARG A 145 5.48 -7.30 -16.94
CA ARG A 145 5.27 -8.74 -17.16
C ARG A 145 4.61 -8.95 -18.51
N THR A 146 4.92 -10.09 -19.12
CA THR A 146 4.26 -10.58 -20.32
C THR A 146 3.49 -11.84 -19.97
N ILE A 147 2.18 -11.82 -20.20
CA ILE A 147 1.32 -12.99 -19.98
C ILE A 147 0.88 -13.49 -21.35
N ARG A 148 1.20 -14.74 -21.64
CA ARG A 148 0.84 -15.42 -22.89
C ARG A 148 -0.52 -16.11 -22.73
N TYR A 149 -1.27 -16.19 -23.82
CA TYR A 149 -2.62 -16.77 -23.86
C TYR A 149 -3.58 -16.15 -22.82
N PRO A 150 -3.74 -14.82 -22.81
CA PRO A 150 -4.79 -14.18 -22.01
C PRO A 150 -6.17 -14.52 -22.57
N ASP A 151 -7.20 -14.33 -21.75
CA ASP A 151 -8.60 -14.39 -22.20
C ASP A 151 -8.82 -13.37 -23.35
N PRO A 152 -9.43 -13.77 -24.48
CA PRO A 152 -9.72 -12.89 -25.62
C PRO A 152 -10.52 -11.63 -25.27
N LEU A 153 -11.27 -11.63 -24.17
CA LEU A 153 -12.06 -10.50 -23.70
C LEU A 153 -11.21 -9.38 -23.09
N ILE A 154 -9.96 -9.64 -22.72
CA ILE A 154 -9.06 -8.68 -22.08
C ILE A 154 -8.53 -7.69 -23.13
N LYS A 155 -8.77 -6.40 -22.90
CA LYS A 155 -8.31 -5.31 -23.78
C LYS A 155 -7.28 -4.42 -23.09
N ALA A 156 -6.67 -3.53 -23.87
CA ALA A 156 -5.76 -2.51 -23.33
C ALA A 156 -6.50 -1.57 -22.35
N ASN A 157 -5.81 -1.19 -21.28
CA ASN A 157 -6.31 -0.43 -20.12
C ASN A 157 -7.20 -1.17 -19.13
N ASP A 158 -7.60 -2.41 -19.42
CA ASP A 158 -8.23 -3.28 -18.42
C ASP A 158 -7.26 -3.61 -17.29
N THR A 159 -7.79 -4.06 -16.16
CA THR A 159 -6.96 -4.47 -15.02
C THR A 159 -7.14 -5.94 -14.75
N VAL A 160 -6.03 -6.64 -14.58
CA VAL A 160 -5.98 -8.08 -14.42
C VAL A 160 -5.49 -8.42 -13.02
N LYS A 161 -6.15 -9.38 -12.37
CA LYS A 161 -5.76 -9.94 -11.08
C LYS A 161 -4.86 -11.14 -11.32
N ILE A 162 -3.61 -11.01 -10.90
CA ILE A 162 -2.56 -12.01 -11.08
C ILE A 162 -2.32 -12.71 -9.75
N ASN A 163 -2.29 -14.04 -9.77
CA ASN A 163 -1.77 -14.81 -8.65
C ASN A 163 -0.23 -14.76 -8.70
N LEU A 164 0.40 -14.32 -7.61
CA LEU A 164 1.84 -14.10 -7.56
C LEU A 164 2.67 -15.38 -7.56
N GLU A 165 2.11 -16.49 -7.09
CA GLU A 165 2.78 -17.80 -7.04
C GLU A 165 2.85 -18.42 -8.45
N THR A 166 1.71 -18.48 -9.14
CA THR A 166 1.62 -19.11 -10.47
C THR A 166 1.94 -18.16 -11.61
N GLY A 167 1.84 -16.84 -11.38
CA GLY A 167 1.96 -15.82 -12.42
C GLY A 167 0.81 -15.80 -13.42
N LYS A 168 -0.26 -16.58 -13.19
CA LYS A 168 -1.43 -16.67 -14.07
C LYS A 168 -2.50 -15.65 -13.69
N VAL A 169 -3.34 -15.32 -14.67
CA VAL A 169 -4.53 -14.48 -14.50
C VAL A 169 -5.63 -15.28 -13.82
N VAL A 170 -6.23 -14.70 -12.79
CA VAL A 170 -7.39 -15.27 -12.10
C VAL A 170 -8.67 -14.64 -12.63
N GLU A 171 -8.73 -13.31 -12.57
CA GLU A 171 -9.90 -12.50 -12.93
C GLU A 171 -9.44 -11.20 -13.61
N PHE A 172 -10.32 -10.53 -14.34
CA PHE A 172 -10.04 -9.22 -14.91
C PHE A 172 -11.24 -8.27 -14.77
N ILE A 173 -10.95 -6.97 -14.80
CA ILE A 173 -11.92 -5.89 -14.74
C ILE A 173 -11.81 -5.09 -16.04
N LYS A 174 -12.93 -4.96 -16.74
CA LYS A 174 -13.04 -4.10 -17.92
C LYS A 174 -12.92 -2.62 -17.55
N PHE A 175 -12.21 -1.88 -18.39
CA PHE A 175 -12.11 -0.43 -18.28
C PHE A 175 -13.37 0.22 -18.87
N ASP A 176 -14.41 0.32 -18.03
CA ASP A 176 -15.70 0.86 -18.42
C ASP A 176 -16.26 1.84 -17.37
N VAL A 177 -17.28 2.59 -17.77
CA VAL A 177 -18.02 3.53 -16.91
C VAL A 177 -18.65 2.78 -15.75
N GLY A 178 -18.65 3.39 -14.57
CA GLY A 178 -19.21 2.81 -13.35
C GLY A 178 -18.21 2.00 -12.51
N ASN A 179 -17.01 1.72 -13.01
CA ASN A 179 -15.97 1.05 -12.24
C ASN A 179 -15.12 2.02 -11.40
N ILE A 180 -14.69 1.54 -10.22
CA ILE A 180 -13.84 2.29 -9.31
C ILE A 180 -12.39 2.29 -9.78
N VAL A 181 -11.79 3.47 -9.77
CA VAL A 181 -10.44 3.73 -10.26
C VAL A 181 -9.61 4.52 -9.26
N MET A 182 -8.31 4.29 -9.29
CA MET A 182 -7.30 5.11 -8.64
C MET A 182 -6.47 5.85 -9.68
N VAL A 183 -6.14 7.11 -9.40
CA VAL A 183 -5.25 7.90 -10.25
C VAL A 183 -3.78 7.65 -9.87
N THR A 184 -2.95 7.26 -10.83
CA THR A 184 -1.52 6.99 -10.63
C THR A 184 -0.61 8.18 -10.98
N GLY A 185 -1.10 9.14 -11.77
CA GLY A 185 -0.30 10.23 -12.33
C GLY A 185 -0.92 11.62 -12.22
N GLY A 186 -0.11 12.66 -12.45
CA GLY A 186 -0.57 14.06 -12.51
C GLY A 186 -0.97 14.66 -11.16
N ARG A 187 -1.73 15.76 -11.20
CA ARG A 187 -2.13 16.54 -10.02
C ARG A 187 -3.12 15.83 -9.09
N ASN A 188 -3.91 14.91 -9.66
CA ASN A 188 -4.95 14.12 -8.99
C ASN A 188 -4.46 12.75 -8.51
N ARG A 189 -3.14 12.49 -8.56
CA ARG A 189 -2.53 11.23 -8.10
C ARG A 189 -2.98 10.86 -6.68
N GLY A 190 -3.37 9.59 -6.52
CA GLY A 190 -3.83 9.00 -5.26
C GLY A 190 -5.29 9.26 -4.93
N ARG A 191 -6.04 9.98 -5.78
CA ARG A 191 -7.50 10.07 -5.67
C ARG A 191 -8.17 8.80 -6.17
N ILE A 192 -9.28 8.45 -5.54
CA ILE A 192 -10.08 7.27 -5.88
C ILE A 192 -11.53 7.70 -6.09
N GLY A 193 -12.10 7.30 -7.22
CA GLY A 193 -13.49 7.55 -7.53
C GLY A 193 -14.02 6.61 -8.60
N VAL A 194 -15.26 6.82 -9.00
CA VAL A 194 -15.94 6.03 -10.04
C VAL A 194 -15.85 6.77 -11.37
N ILE A 195 -15.57 6.04 -12.45
CA ILE A 195 -15.60 6.60 -13.80
C ILE A 195 -17.05 6.99 -14.13
N HIS A 196 -17.29 8.26 -14.48
CA HIS A 196 -18.60 8.72 -14.94
C HIS A 196 -18.65 8.82 -16.46
N HIS A 197 -17.64 9.42 -17.08
CA HIS A 197 -17.64 9.70 -18.51
C HIS A 197 -16.23 9.58 -19.09
N ARG A 198 -16.15 9.06 -20.32
CA ARG A 198 -14.91 8.98 -21.10
C ARG A 198 -15.05 9.83 -22.34
N GLU A 199 -14.32 10.93 -22.38
CA GLU A 199 -14.21 11.80 -23.54
C GLU A 199 -13.10 11.28 -24.46
N LYS A 200 -13.48 11.01 -25.71
CA LYS A 200 -12.56 10.48 -26.73
C LYS A 200 -12.09 11.60 -27.64
N HIS A 201 -10.78 11.79 -27.73
CA HIS A 201 -10.18 12.77 -28.63
C HIS A 201 -9.35 12.04 -29.68
N LYS A 202 -9.83 12.03 -30.93
CA LYS A 202 -9.10 11.39 -32.04
C LYS A 202 -7.74 12.09 -32.23
N GLY A 203 -6.66 11.32 -32.21
CA GLY A 203 -5.29 11.84 -32.37
C GLY A 203 -4.68 12.48 -31.12
N SER A 204 -5.38 12.51 -29.99
CA SER A 204 -4.88 13.08 -28.73
C SER A 204 -5.16 12.14 -27.55
N PHE A 205 -4.92 12.63 -26.34
CA PHE A 205 -5.14 11.88 -25.11
C PHE A 205 -6.62 11.91 -24.72
N ASP A 206 -7.22 10.73 -24.59
CA ASP A 206 -8.55 10.58 -23.99
C ASP A 206 -8.58 11.10 -22.55
N ILE A 207 -9.66 11.80 -22.21
CA ILE A 207 -9.91 12.38 -20.89
C ILE A 207 -11.00 11.55 -20.19
N ILE A 208 -10.80 11.28 -18.90
CA ILE A 208 -11.74 10.54 -18.07
C ILE A 208 -12.20 11.46 -16.95
N HIS A 209 -13.51 11.58 -16.82
CA HIS A 209 -14.18 12.24 -15.70
C HIS A 209 -14.47 11.21 -14.62
N VAL A 210 -13.97 11.49 -13.43
CA VAL A 210 -14.08 10.63 -12.25
C VAL A 210 -14.79 11.41 -11.14
N THR A 211 -15.69 10.73 -10.45
CA THR A 211 -16.43 11.28 -9.30
C THR A 211 -15.98 10.55 -8.03
N ASP A 212 -15.45 11.30 -7.06
CA ASP A 212 -15.09 10.76 -5.73
C ASP A 212 -16.35 10.37 -4.94
N ALA A 213 -16.19 9.58 -3.88
CA ALA A 213 -17.29 9.19 -2.99
C ALA A 213 -18.01 10.38 -2.30
N THR A 214 -17.37 11.54 -2.23
CA THR A 214 -17.95 12.78 -1.67
C THR A 214 -18.70 13.61 -2.73
N GLY A 215 -18.77 13.15 -3.98
CA GLY A 215 -19.40 13.88 -5.09
C GLY A 215 -18.47 14.86 -5.82
N ASN A 216 -17.22 15.02 -5.36
CA ASN A 216 -16.24 15.87 -6.04
C ASN A 216 -15.84 15.26 -7.39
N GLN A 217 -16.05 16.00 -8.46
CA GLN A 217 -15.65 15.58 -9.81
C GLN A 217 -14.27 16.12 -10.19
N PHE A 218 -13.51 15.34 -10.93
CA PHE A 218 -12.24 15.77 -11.52
C PHE A 218 -11.92 14.96 -12.77
N ALA A 219 -11.04 15.51 -13.62
CA ALA A 219 -10.63 14.87 -14.86
C ALA A 219 -9.15 14.46 -14.84
N THR A 220 -8.83 13.36 -15.52
CA THR A 220 -7.44 12.95 -15.77
C THR A 220 -7.30 12.25 -17.13
N ARG A 221 -6.07 12.17 -17.66
CA ARG A 221 -5.78 11.42 -18.90
C ARG A 221 -5.96 9.92 -18.67
N MET A 222 -6.39 9.19 -19.69
CA MET A 222 -6.55 7.72 -19.66
C MET A 222 -5.33 6.94 -19.18
N GLY A 223 -4.13 7.37 -19.56
CA GLY A 223 -2.89 6.74 -19.11
C GLY A 223 -2.69 6.76 -17.59
N ASN A 224 -3.23 7.77 -16.90
CA ASN A 224 -3.06 7.97 -15.46
C ASN A 224 -4.14 7.29 -14.61
N VAL A 225 -5.12 6.63 -15.23
CA VAL A 225 -6.23 5.97 -14.54
C VAL A 225 -5.96 4.48 -14.43
N TYR A 226 -6.24 3.92 -13.26
CA TYR A 226 -6.02 2.52 -12.95
C TYR A 226 -7.26 1.94 -12.28
N THR A 227 -7.89 0.93 -12.90
CA THR A 227 -9.10 0.31 -12.33
C THR A 227 -8.74 -0.61 -11.18
N ILE A 228 -9.43 -0.46 -10.04
CA ILE A 228 -9.10 -1.19 -8.81
C ILE A 228 -10.22 -2.12 -8.35
N GLY A 229 -11.40 -2.05 -8.97
CA GLY A 229 -12.55 -2.86 -8.61
C GLY A 229 -13.70 -2.69 -9.58
N GLN A 230 -14.73 -3.51 -9.39
CA GLN A 230 -15.95 -3.49 -10.19
C GLN A 230 -17.04 -2.72 -9.44
N GLY A 231 -17.74 -1.82 -10.13
CA GLY A 231 -18.70 -0.93 -9.50
C GLY A 231 -18.03 -0.06 -8.42
N THR A 232 -18.64 -0.02 -7.24
CA THR A 232 -18.13 0.71 -6.06
C THR A 232 -17.23 -0.12 -5.16
N LYS A 233 -17.11 -1.43 -5.39
CA LYS A 233 -16.37 -2.35 -4.51
C LYS A 233 -14.91 -2.52 -4.98
N PRO A 234 -13.91 -2.04 -4.24
CA PRO A 234 -12.52 -2.27 -4.57
C PRO A 234 -12.13 -3.74 -4.32
N TRP A 235 -11.23 -4.28 -5.15
CA TRP A 235 -10.65 -5.62 -4.96
C TRP A 235 -9.43 -5.63 -4.03
N ILE A 236 -9.02 -4.45 -3.56
CA ILE A 236 -7.88 -4.25 -2.68
C ILE A 236 -8.28 -3.44 -1.46
N THR A 237 -7.55 -3.62 -0.37
CA THR A 237 -7.67 -2.75 0.79
C THR A 237 -7.08 -1.37 0.49
N LEU A 238 -7.81 -0.33 0.91
CA LEU A 238 -7.49 1.06 0.61
C LEU A 238 -6.81 1.75 1.80
N PRO A 239 -5.85 2.66 1.54
CA PRO A 239 -5.19 3.40 2.60
C PRO A 239 -6.16 4.34 3.31
N ARG A 240 -5.74 4.79 4.50
CA ARG A 240 -6.51 5.71 5.34
C ARG A 240 -6.99 6.92 4.54
N GLY A 241 -8.30 7.18 4.58
CA GLY A 241 -8.92 8.26 3.82
C GLY A 241 -9.50 7.84 2.47
N LYS A 242 -9.41 6.55 2.08
CA LYS A 242 -10.09 5.96 0.91
C LYS A 242 -9.89 6.75 -0.39
N GLY A 243 -8.73 7.41 -0.55
CA GLY A 243 -8.43 8.23 -1.72
C GLY A 243 -9.20 9.55 -1.81
N ILE A 244 -9.92 9.97 -0.77
CA ILE A 244 -10.62 11.26 -0.76
C ILE A 244 -9.60 12.36 -0.45
N LYS A 245 -9.53 13.35 -1.34
CA LYS A 245 -8.67 14.53 -1.16
C LYS A 245 -9.49 15.69 -0.64
N LEU A 246 -9.27 16.01 0.64
CA LEU A 246 -9.89 17.13 1.32
C LEU A 246 -9.37 18.47 0.78
N SER A 247 -10.15 19.53 0.96
CA SER A 247 -9.70 20.90 0.71
C SER A 247 -8.58 21.30 1.68
N ILE A 248 -7.78 22.31 1.31
CA ILE A 248 -6.67 22.79 2.16
C ILE A 248 -7.20 23.26 3.53
N VAL A 249 -8.37 23.89 3.54
CA VAL A 249 -9.03 24.39 4.75
C VAL A 249 -9.51 23.23 5.64
N GLU A 250 -10.15 22.22 5.06
CA GLU A 250 -10.56 21.00 5.79
C GLU A 250 -9.35 20.27 6.37
N GLU A 251 -8.27 20.15 5.61
CA GLU A 251 -7.05 19.49 6.09
C GLU A 251 -6.43 20.26 7.26
N ALA A 252 -6.38 21.59 7.17
CA ALA A 252 -5.92 22.45 8.26
C ALA A 252 -6.79 22.31 9.51
N LYS A 253 -8.12 22.31 9.37
CA LYS A 253 -9.06 22.08 10.48
C LYS A 253 -8.86 20.70 11.11
N LYS A 254 -8.75 19.65 10.30
CA LYS A 254 -8.49 18.28 10.75
C LYS A 254 -7.17 18.16 11.51
N ARG A 255 -6.11 18.81 11.02
CA ARG A 255 -4.80 18.85 11.68
C ARG A 255 -4.88 19.58 13.03
N LYS A 256 -5.52 20.76 13.08
CA LYS A 256 -5.72 21.51 14.34
C LYS A 256 -6.55 20.70 15.35
N ALA A 257 -7.62 20.03 14.91
CA ALA A 257 -8.43 19.17 15.76
C ALA A 257 -7.61 17.99 16.33
N THR A 258 -6.81 17.34 15.49
CA THR A 258 -5.93 16.24 15.92
C THR A 258 -4.89 16.72 16.94
N LEU A 259 -4.29 17.89 16.73
CA LEU A 259 -3.34 18.50 17.67
C LEU A 259 -4.01 18.87 19.00
N LYS A 260 -5.21 19.45 18.96
CA LYS A 260 -6.00 19.76 20.16
C LYS A 260 -6.35 18.50 20.95
N GLN A 261 -6.78 17.44 20.27
CA GLN A 261 -7.06 16.14 20.89
C GLN A 261 -5.80 15.48 21.48
N ALA A 262 -4.66 15.55 20.79
CA ALA A 262 -3.39 15.06 21.32
C ALA A 262 -2.95 15.83 22.56
N ALA A 263 -3.07 17.16 22.55
CA ALA A 263 -2.77 18.01 23.70
C ALA A 263 -3.72 17.74 24.88
N GLN A 264 -5.01 17.49 24.62
CA GLN A 264 -5.98 17.12 25.66
C GLN A 264 -5.65 15.74 26.27
N ARG A 265 -5.25 14.75 25.46
CA ARG A 265 -4.82 13.42 25.95
C ARG A 265 -3.52 13.46 26.75
N MET A 266 -2.62 14.40 26.47
CA MET A 266 -1.41 14.60 27.28
C MET A 266 -1.69 15.35 28.58
N LYS A 267 -2.78 16.12 28.65
CA LYS A 267 -3.20 16.89 29.84
C LYS A 267 -4.14 16.12 30.77
N SER A 268 -4.76 15.03 30.32
CA SER A 268 -5.45 14.12 31.23
C SER A 268 -4.39 13.40 32.08
N PRO A 269 -4.44 13.48 33.42
CA PRO A 269 -3.51 12.72 34.26
C PRO A 269 -3.67 11.24 33.94
N ILE A 270 -2.54 10.53 33.87
CA ILE A 270 -2.52 9.06 33.89
C ILE A 270 -3.19 8.69 35.21
N GLY A 271 -4.48 8.38 35.15
CA GLY A 271 -5.25 7.93 36.29
C GLY A 271 -4.69 6.59 36.74
N VAL A 272 -3.83 6.65 37.76
CA VAL A 272 -3.60 5.54 38.66
C VAL A 272 -4.98 5.13 39.17
N LYS A 273 -5.51 3.99 38.69
CA LYS A 273 -6.61 3.32 39.39
C LYS A 273 -6.01 2.68 40.64
N SER A 274 -5.82 3.48 41.69
CA SER A 274 -5.59 3.05 43.06
C SER A 274 -6.68 3.65 43.94
N SER A 275 -7.69 2.84 44.23
CA SER A 275 -8.65 2.93 45.35
C SER A 275 -9.66 1.80 45.05
N LEU A 276 -9.84 0.72 45.83
CA LEU A 276 -9.73 0.56 47.28
C LEU A 276 -10.24 1.80 48.00
N HIS A 277 -11.56 2.00 48.01
CA HIS A 277 -12.36 1.82 49.21
C HIS A 277 -13.86 1.86 48.89
N SER A 278 -14.56 0.88 49.48
CA SER A 278 -15.95 0.88 49.95
C SER A 278 -17.02 1.60 49.13
N ASP A 279 -17.87 0.81 48.47
CA ASP A 279 -19.32 0.98 48.63
C ASP A 279 -19.98 -0.40 48.62
N VAL A 280 -20.53 -0.75 49.77
CA VAL A 280 -21.34 -1.93 50.05
C VAL A 280 -22.78 -1.65 49.59
N PRO A 281 -23.41 -2.53 48.82
CA PRO A 281 -24.85 -2.73 48.90
C PRO A 281 -25.11 -4.02 49.68
N THR A 282 -25.86 -3.84 50.75
CA THR A 282 -26.41 -4.84 51.66
C THR A 282 -27.09 -6.02 50.93
N VAL A 283 -26.85 -7.18 51.52
CA VAL A 283 -27.47 -8.50 51.39
C VAL A 283 -28.97 -8.46 51.03
N HIS A 284 -29.35 -9.23 50.00
CA HIS A 284 -30.59 -10.01 50.01
C HIS A 284 -30.28 -11.45 49.61
N GLU A 285 -30.89 -12.35 50.37
CA GLU A 285 -30.65 -13.78 50.49
C GLU A 285 -31.01 -14.59 49.23
N GLY A 286 -30.25 -15.67 48.97
CA GLY A 286 -30.59 -16.68 47.96
C GLY A 286 -29.47 -17.71 47.79
N GLN A 287 -29.76 -18.96 48.18
CA GLN A 287 -28.84 -20.08 48.45
C GLN A 287 -27.94 -20.58 47.30
N PRO A 288 -26.84 -21.30 47.60
CA PRO A 288 -25.87 -21.82 46.61
C PRO A 288 -26.23 -23.23 46.10
N SER A 289 -26.23 -23.41 44.77
CA SER A 289 -26.25 -24.74 44.15
C SER A 289 -24.83 -25.26 43.94
N ARG A 290 -24.57 -26.42 44.57
CA ARG A 290 -23.39 -27.29 44.51
C ARG A 290 -22.86 -27.49 43.08
N THR A 291 -21.60 -27.16 42.82
CA THR A 291 -20.62 -27.87 41.95
C THR A 291 -19.38 -27.01 41.73
N ALA A 292 -18.54 -26.80 42.75
CA ALA A 292 -17.19 -26.24 42.57
C ALA A 292 -16.29 -26.47 43.81
N GLU A 293 -16.38 -27.64 44.43
CA GLU A 293 -15.33 -28.13 45.32
C GLU A 293 -14.64 -29.27 44.57
N VAL A 294 -13.33 -29.14 44.32
CA VAL A 294 -12.34 -30.23 44.21
C VAL A 294 -10.98 -29.73 43.67
N LEU A 295 -10.85 -28.54 43.08
CA LEU A 295 -9.59 -28.18 42.38
C LEU A 295 -8.71 -27.09 42.98
N ILE A 296 -8.99 -26.61 44.20
CA ILE A 296 -8.18 -25.56 44.86
C ILE A 296 -7.35 -26.09 46.05
N THR A 297 -7.42 -27.38 46.37
CA THR A 297 -6.62 -27.99 47.45
C THR A 297 -5.28 -28.60 46.99
N TRP A 298 -4.91 -28.48 45.70
CA TRP A 298 -3.72 -29.15 45.16
C TRP A 298 -2.47 -28.27 45.01
N VAL A 299 -2.58 -26.95 45.18
CA VAL A 299 -1.45 -26.02 44.92
C VAL A 299 -0.68 -25.59 46.17
N MET A 300 -1.16 -25.87 47.39
CA MET A 300 -0.47 -25.44 48.63
C MET A 300 0.34 -26.51 49.37
N CYS A 301 0.49 -27.73 48.82
CA CYS A 301 1.20 -28.82 49.51
C CYS A 301 2.51 -29.28 48.85
N ASN A 302 3.18 -28.43 48.05
CA ASN A 302 4.47 -28.82 47.44
C ASN A 302 5.54 -27.71 47.50
N HIS A 303 5.59 -26.99 48.62
CA HIS A 303 6.73 -26.17 49.00
C HIS A 303 7.20 -26.51 50.41
N ARG A 304 7.63 -27.76 50.59
CA ARG A 304 8.54 -28.18 51.66
C ARG A 304 9.16 -29.52 51.29
N ILE A 305 10.50 -29.59 51.33
CA ILE A 305 11.37 -30.77 51.13
C ILE A 305 11.86 -30.99 49.69
N ARG A 306 12.81 -30.17 49.24
CA ARG A 306 14.21 -30.51 48.89
C ARG A 306 14.93 -29.29 48.33
#